data_AF-A0A171B284-F1
#
_entry.id   AF-A0A171B284-F1
#
_cell.length_a   1.000
_cell.length_b   1.000
_cell.length_c   1.000
_cell.angle_alpha   90.00
_cell.angle_beta   90.00
_cell.angle_gamma   90.00
#
_symmetry.space_group_name_H-M   'P 1'
#
loop_
_entity.id
_entity.type
_entity.pdbx_description
1 polymer ?
#
loop_
_entity_poly.entity_id
_entity_poly.type
_entity_poly.pdbx_seq_one_letter_code
_entity_poly.pdbx_strand_id
1 'polypeptide(L)'
;SLFPHNVVLMPLGDDFRYDHDIEWDQQYRNYKRLFDYINSNPRYNTQVVFGTLSDYFKEVRNRMRDFKTLKGDFFVYADIFSEGRPAYWSGYFTTRPYWKILDRELEAELRSAEILYTMSLNRVRTMGYNSTLKILERDFEKLQRARQSLGLFQHHDAITGTSKAFVMHDYALKMFEALQDCISVQGYALQTLLT
;
A
#
# COMPACT_ATOMS: atom_id res chain seq x y z
N SER A 1 -17.45 20.06 19.58
CA SER A 1 -16.69 18.88 19.17
C SER A 1 -17.00 18.60 17.71
N LEU A 2 -16.01 18.23 16.88
CA LEU A 2 -16.22 17.78 15.50
C LEU A 2 -16.68 16.31 15.43
N PHE A 3 -16.60 15.59 16.54
CA PHE A 3 -16.96 14.18 16.67
C PHE A 3 -18.01 13.97 17.78
N PRO A 4 -18.87 12.94 17.66
CA PRO A 4 -19.87 12.60 18.67
C PRO A 4 -19.32 11.84 19.88
N HIS A 5 -18.00 11.59 19.97
CA HIS A 5 -17.31 10.96 21.10
C HIS A 5 -16.26 11.89 21.72
N ASN A 6 -15.81 11.59 22.94
CA ASN A 6 -14.77 12.33 23.65
C ASN A 6 -13.36 11.70 23.53
N VAL A 7 -13.09 11.00 22.42
CA VAL A 7 -11.75 10.49 22.05
C VAL A 7 -11.22 11.32 20.89
N VAL A 8 -9.94 11.71 20.95
CA VAL A 8 -9.28 12.46 19.88
C VAL A 8 -8.14 11.63 19.31
N LEU A 9 -8.12 11.44 18.00
CA LEU A 9 -6.94 10.98 17.27
C LEU A 9 -6.09 12.20 16.91
N MET A 10 -4.87 12.25 17.42
CA MET A 10 -3.89 13.28 17.09
C MET A 10 -2.70 12.63 16.39
N PRO A 11 -2.69 12.57 15.04
CA PRO A 11 -1.53 12.09 14.31
C PRO A 11 -0.29 12.94 14.63
N LEU A 12 0.82 12.29 14.95
CA LEU A 12 2.10 12.95 15.18
C LEU A 12 3.13 12.38 14.22
N GLY A 13 3.32 13.07 13.11
CA GLY A 13 4.20 12.64 12.03
C GLY A 13 4.02 13.53 10.81
N ASP A 14 4.83 13.27 9.80
CA ASP A 14 4.83 13.95 8.50
C ASP A 14 5.66 13.08 7.52
N ASP A 15 5.83 13.54 6.29
CA ASP A 15 6.65 12.88 5.28
C ASP A 15 8.08 12.59 5.79
N PHE A 16 8.47 11.31 5.75
CA PHE A 16 9.81 10.81 6.12
C PHE A 16 10.32 11.23 7.51
N ARG A 17 9.41 11.46 8.47
CA ARG A 17 9.78 11.78 9.86
C ARG A 17 10.27 10.55 10.63
N TYR A 18 10.90 10.81 11.77
CA TYR A 18 11.43 9.81 12.70
C TYR A 18 12.61 9.00 12.15
N ASP A 19 13.46 9.63 11.34
CA ASP A 19 14.62 9.01 10.70
C ASP A 19 15.94 9.18 11.49
N HIS A 20 15.97 10.07 12.51
CA HIS A 20 17.14 10.30 13.37
C HIS A 20 16.82 10.16 14.86
N ASP A 21 17.74 9.57 15.62
CA ASP A 21 17.61 9.39 17.08
C ASP A 21 17.31 10.70 17.83
N ILE A 22 17.95 11.80 17.42
CA ILE A 22 17.75 13.11 18.04
C ILE A 22 16.32 13.62 17.86
N GLU A 23 15.69 13.33 16.72
CA GLU A 23 14.29 13.68 16.47
C GLU A 23 13.37 12.89 17.41
N TRP A 24 13.57 11.57 17.49
CA TRP A 24 12.83 10.69 18.38
C TRP A 24 12.89 11.19 19.82
N ASP A 25 14.10 11.48 20.31
CA ASP A 25 14.33 11.97 21.65
C ASP A 25 13.63 13.30 21.92
N GLN A 26 13.73 14.25 20.99
CA GLN A 26 13.10 15.56 21.14
C GLN A 26 11.57 15.46 21.12
N GLN A 27 10.99 14.69 20.20
CA GLN A 27 9.55 14.49 20.13
C GLN A 27 9.04 13.80 21.39
N TYR A 28 9.61 12.64 21.72
CA TYR A 28 9.18 11.86 22.87
C TYR A 28 9.28 12.63 24.18
N ARG A 29 10.44 13.24 24.48
CA ARG A 29 10.68 13.93 25.76
C ARG A 29 9.77 15.14 25.94
N ASN A 30 9.55 15.93 24.89
CA ASN A 30 8.69 17.11 25.00
C ASN A 30 7.21 16.72 25.15
N TYR A 31 6.71 15.77 24.34
CA TYR A 31 5.34 15.28 24.50
C TYR A 31 5.12 14.58 25.84
N LYS A 32 6.10 13.82 26.34
CA LYS A 32 6.00 13.17 27.65
C LYS A 32 5.84 14.19 28.77
N ARG A 33 6.61 15.29 28.76
CA ARG A 33 6.45 16.39 29.72
C ARG A 33 5.06 17.03 29.66
N LEU A 34 4.53 17.23 28.45
CA LEU A 34 3.18 17.76 28.25
C LEU A 34 2.12 16.78 28.80
N PHE A 35 2.24 15.49 28.49
CA PHE A 35 1.30 14.46 28.94
C PHE A 35 1.32 14.36 30.46
N ASP A 36 2.50 14.33 31.07
CA ASP A 36 2.64 14.23 32.52
C ASP A 36 1.99 15.44 33.21
N TYR A 37 2.22 16.66 32.70
CA TYR A 37 1.55 17.86 33.22
C TYR A 37 0.03 17.80 33.00
N ILE A 38 -0.46 17.49 31.81
CA ILE A 38 -1.91 17.48 31.54
C ILE A 38 -2.60 16.43 32.43
N ASN A 39 -2.07 15.21 32.48
CA ASN A 39 -2.66 14.09 33.21
C ASN A 39 -2.61 14.28 34.73
N SER A 40 -1.62 15.02 35.27
CA SER A 40 -1.53 15.31 36.70
C SER A 40 -2.41 16.48 37.15
N ASN A 41 -3.06 17.19 36.23
CA ASN A 41 -3.84 18.39 36.51
C ASN A 41 -5.35 18.13 36.29
N PRO A 42 -6.13 17.84 37.34
CA PRO A 42 -7.56 17.47 37.22
C PRO A 42 -8.42 18.52 36.52
N ARG A 43 -8.01 19.80 36.51
CA ARG A 43 -8.72 20.89 35.85
C ARG A 43 -8.97 20.66 34.35
N TYR A 44 -8.13 19.85 33.69
CA TYR A 44 -8.24 19.59 32.26
C TYR A 44 -9.24 18.48 31.92
N ASN A 45 -9.62 17.65 32.90
CA ASN A 45 -10.53 16.52 32.72
C ASN A 45 -10.22 15.68 31.46
N THR A 46 -8.94 15.41 31.23
CA THR A 46 -8.43 14.79 30.00
C THR A 46 -7.33 13.80 30.35
N GLN A 47 -7.24 12.72 29.57
CA GLN A 47 -6.12 11.79 29.58
C GLN A 47 -5.47 11.80 28.20
N VAL A 48 -4.17 12.06 28.15
CA VAL A 48 -3.36 12.06 26.92
C VAL A 48 -2.29 10.98 27.02
N VAL A 49 -2.17 10.17 25.98
CA VAL A 49 -1.22 9.06 25.89
C VAL A 49 -0.68 8.96 24.47
N PHE A 50 0.52 8.37 24.33
CA PHE A 50 0.89 7.77 23.05
C PHE A 50 0.02 6.54 22.82
N GLY A 51 -0.44 6.35 21.59
CA GLY A 51 -1.31 5.23 21.23
C GLY A 51 -1.22 4.92 19.75
N THR A 52 -1.78 3.77 19.39
CA THR A 52 -1.90 3.33 18.02
C THR A 52 -3.26 3.68 17.44
N LEU A 53 -3.41 3.56 16.12
CA LEU A 53 -4.72 3.70 15.47
C LEU A 53 -5.74 2.68 15.99
N SER A 54 -5.27 1.49 16.40
CA SER A 54 -6.12 0.45 16.99
C SER A 54 -6.68 0.88 18.35
N ASP A 55 -5.85 1.49 19.20
CA ASP A 55 -6.27 2.00 20.51
C ASP A 55 -7.35 3.07 20.36
N TYR A 56 -7.18 3.99 19.42
CA TYR A 56 -8.19 5.00 19.10
C TYR A 56 -9.54 4.36 18.73
N PHE A 57 -9.55 3.44 17.75
CA PHE A 57 -10.81 2.82 17.33
C PHE A 57 -11.44 1.92 18.39
N LYS A 58 -10.64 1.29 19.26
CA LYS A 58 -11.12 0.57 20.43
C LYS A 58 -11.87 1.52 21.38
N GLU A 59 -11.28 2.67 21.70
CA GLU A 59 -11.87 3.65 22.60
C GLU A 59 -13.12 4.32 22.02
N VAL A 60 -13.16 4.56 20.70
CA VAL A 60 -14.35 5.05 19.99
C VAL A 60 -15.49 4.03 20.08
N ARG A 61 -15.24 2.75 19.81
CA ARG A 61 -16.25 1.68 19.91
C ARG A 61 -16.74 1.45 21.33
N ASN A 62 -15.94 1.75 22.35
CA ASN A 62 -16.37 1.70 23.74
C ASN A 62 -17.39 2.80 24.09
N ARG A 63 -17.30 3.96 23.46
CA ARG A 63 -18.13 5.15 23.74
C ARG A 63 -19.30 5.34 22.80
N MET A 64 -19.29 4.67 21.64
CA MET A 64 -20.32 4.77 20.63
C MET A 64 -20.88 3.41 20.26
N ARG A 65 -22.18 3.39 20.02
CA ARG A 65 -22.92 2.21 19.50
C ARG A 65 -23.44 2.44 18.09
N ASP A 66 -23.80 3.69 17.77
CA ASP A 66 -24.41 4.05 16.50
C ASP A 66 -23.47 4.91 15.64
N PHE A 67 -23.25 4.48 14.40
CA PHE A 67 -22.50 5.23 13.39
C PHE A 67 -23.42 5.58 12.23
N LYS A 68 -23.25 6.79 11.67
CA LYS A 68 -23.99 7.19 10.48
C LYS A 68 -23.54 6.36 9.28
N THR A 69 -24.48 5.91 8.46
CA THR A 69 -24.20 5.24 7.19
C THR A 69 -23.90 6.28 6.11
N LEU A 70 -22.86 6.05 5.31
CA LEU A 70 -22.52 6.86 4.15
C LEU A 70 -22.40 5.94 2.93
N LYS A 71 -22.87 6.40 1.76
CA LYS A 71 -22.78 5.69 0.48
C LYS A 71 -22.32 6.66 -0.61
N GLY A 72 -21.36 6.23 -1.44
CA GLY A 72 -20.74 7.04 -2.49
C GLY A 72 -19.23 6.83 -2.53
N ASP A 73 -18.54 7.67 -3.28
CA ASP A 73 -17.09 7.79 -3.27
C ASP A 73 -16.67 9.21 -2.81
N PHE A 74 -15.37 9.50 -2.89
CA PHE A 74 -14.81 10.81 -2.57
C PHE A 74 -14.06 11.39 -3.78
N PHE A 75 -14.58 11.17 -4.99
CA PHE A 75 -14.02 11.74 -6.21
C PHE A 75 -14.94 12.83 -6.80
N VAL A 76 -14.40 13.89 -7.41
CA VAL A 76 -12.98 14.22 -7.55
C VAL A 76 -12.52 15.06 -6.37
N TYR A 77 -11.39 14.68 -5.75
CA TYR A 77 -10.78 15.44 -4.65
C TYR A 77 -10.37 16.84 -5.11
N ALA A 78 -10.57 17.83 -4.24
CA ALA A 78 -10.03 19.17 -4.41
C ALA A 78 -9.50 19.69 -3.07
N ASP A 79 -8.28 20.19 -3.08
CA ASP A 79 -7.73 20.98 -1.99
C ASP A 79 -7.82 22.48 -2.30
N ILE A 80 -7.58 23.31 -1.28
CA ILE A 80 -7.46 24.76 -1.45
C ILE A 80 -6.01 25.10 -1.13
N PHE A 81 -5.24 25.39 -2.18
CA PHE A 81 -3.84 25.81 -2.05
C PHE A 81 -3.74 27.35 -2.01
N SER A 82 -2.59 27.90 -2.42
CA SER A 82 -2.18 29.30 -2.23
C SER A 82 -3.16 30.39 -2.70
N GLU A 83 -4.03 30.12 -3.66
CA GLU A 83 -4.91 31.13 -4.26
C GLU A 83 -6.33 31.16 -3.68
N GLY A 84 -6.62 30.35 -2.66
CA GLY A 84 -7.95 30.29 -2.04
C GLY A 84 -9.04 29.71 -2.96
N ARG A 85 -8.65 29.15 -4.10
CA ARG A 85 -9.55 28.51 -5.09
C ARG A 85 -9.39 26.99 -5.02
N PRO A 86 -10.48 26.20 -5.19
CA PRO A 86 -10.39 24.75 -5.27
C PRO A 86 -9.51 24.32 -6.45
N ALA A 87 -8.50 23.51 -6.17
CA ALA A 87 -7.68 22.85 -7.18
C ALA A 87 -8.14 21.39 -7.25
N TYR A 88 -8.80 21.01 -8.36
CA TYR A 88 -9.29 19.64 -8.55
C TYR A 88 -8.18 18.71 -9.05
N TRP A 89 -8.04 17.55 -8.41
CA TRP A 89 -6.99 16.59 -8.71
C TRP A 89 -7.47 15.53 -9.72
N SER A 90 -8.08 15.96 -10.83
CA SER A 90 -8.47 15.04 -11.91
C SER A 90 -7.34 14.76 -12.91
N GLY A 91 -6.27 15.56 -12.91
CA GLY A 91 -5.18 15.42 -13.88
C GLY A 91 -4.45 14.07 -13.81
N TYR A 92 -4.22 13.56 -12.59
CA TYR A 92 -3.49 12.31 -12.40
C TYR A 92 -4.25 11.07 -12.90
N PHE A 93 -5.56 11.21 -13.20
CA PHE A 93 -6.32 10.16 -13.88
C PHE A 93 -5.72 9.81 -15.25
N THR A 94 -5.06 10.77 -15.91
CA THR A 94 -4.48 10.58 -17.26
C THR A 94 -2.95 10.70 -17.27
N THR A 95 -2.32 11.39 -16.31
CA THR A 95 -0.87 11.62 -16.29
C THR A 95 -0.06 10.33 -16.50
N ARG A 96 0.83 10.36 -17.50
CA ARG A 96 1.68 9.25 -17.95
C ARG A 96 0.89 7.98 -18.30
N PRO A 97 0.04 8.03 -19.34
CA PRO A 97 -0.90 6.94 -19.65
C PRO A 97 -0.21 5.63 -20.06
N TYR A 98 0.99 5.70 -20.63
CA TYR A 98 1.76 4.51 -21.01
C TYR A 98 2.01 3.58 -19.82
N TRP A 99 2.40 4.12 -18.66
CA TRP A 99 2.64 3.31 -17.45
C TRP A 99 1.34 2.76 -16.84
N LYS A 100 0.22 3.47 -17.01
CA LYS A 100 -1.11 2.97 -16.59
C LYS A 100 -1.58 1.79 -17.44
N ILE A 101 -1.21 1.75 -18.72
CA ILE A 101 -1.48 0.60 -19.59
C ILE A 101 -0.58 -0.57 -19.20
N LEU A 102 0.73 -0.32 -19.00
CA LEU A 102 1.67 -1.35 -18.59
C LEU A 102 1.29 -2.03 -17.26
N ASP A 103 0.72 -1.28 -16.32
CA ASP A 103 0.12 -1.81 -15.09
C ASP A 103 -0.96 -2.87 -15.36
N ARG A 104 -1.89 -2.59 -16.27
CA ARG A 104 -2.97 -3.52 -16.64
C ARG A 104 -2.44 -4.74 -17.40
N GLU A 105 -1.44 -4.56 -18.25
CA GLU A 105 -0.78 -5.67 -18.94
C GLU A 105 -0.09 -6.59 -17.93
N LEU A 106 0.71 -6.04 -17.02
CA LEU A 106 1.37 -6.82 -15.98
C LEU A 106 0.37 -7.52 -15.04
N GLU A 107 -0.72 -6.84 -14.67
CA GLU A 107 -1.81 -7.42 -13.88
C GLU A 107 -2.40 -8.67 -14.56
N ALA A 108 -2.71 -8.58 -15.86
CA ALA A 108 -3.27 -9.68 -16.64
C ALA A 108 -2.28 -10.84 -16.82
N GLU A 109 -1.01 -10.53 -17.10
CA GLU A 109 0.04 -11.53 -17.28
C GLU A 109 0.39 -12.24 -15.98
N LEU A 110 0.48 -11.51 -14.86
CA LEU A 110 0.72 -12.08 -13.54
C LEU A 110 -0.39 -13.06 -13.16
N ARG A 111 -1.66 -12.65 -13.32
CA ARG A 111 -2.81 -13.52 -13.06
C ARG A 111 -2.73 -14.80 -13.90
N SER A 112 -2.42 -14.68 -15.19
CA SER A 112 -2.33 -15.82 -16.10
C SER A 112 -1.17 -16.75 -15.73
N ALA A 113 -0.01 -16.17 -15.37
CA ALA A 113 1.16 -16.90 -14.92
C ALA A 113 0.89 -17.70 -13.63
N GLU A 114 0.20 -17.11 -12.66
CA GLU A 114 -0.14 -17.78 -11.40
C GLU A 114 -1.11 -18.96 -11.58
N ILE A 115 -2.11 -18.81 -12.45
CA ILE A 115 -3.05 -19.88 -12.79
C ILE A 115 -2.30 -21.03 -13.46
N LEU A 116 -1.54 -20.74 -14.53
CA LEU A 116 -0.78 -21.76 -15.26
C LEU A 116 0.25 -22.45 -14.38
N TYR A 117 0.97 -21.70 -13.56
CA TYR A 117 1.91 -22.23 -12.57
C TYR A 117 1.23 -23.21 -11.62
N THR A 118 0.07 -22.83 -11.06
CA THR A 118 -0.66 -23.68 -10.11
C THR A 118 -1.13 -24.99 -10.75
N MET A 119 -1.65 -24.92 -11.98
CA MET A 119 -2.07 -26.11 -12.73
C MET A 119 -0.86 -27.02 -13.04
N SER A 120 0.24 -26.43 -13.49
CA SER A 120 1.48 -27.14 -13.80
C SER A 120 2.07 -27.84 -12.57
N LEU A 121 2.13 -27.13 -11.43
CA LEU A 121 2.60 -27.67 -10.15
C LEU A 121 1.75 -28.88 -9.71
N ASN A 122 0.44 -28.81 -9.85
CA ASN A 122 -0.45 -29.92 -9.51
C ASN A 122 -0.23 -31.14 -10.43
N ARG A 123 -0.10 -30.93 -11.74
CA ARG A 123 0.20 -32.00 -12.70
C ARG A 123 1.52 -32.70 -12.38
N VAL A 124 2.60 -31.94 -12.18
CA VAL A 124 3.94 -32.47 -11.89
C VAL A 124 3.97 -33.30 -10.61
N ARG A 125 3.30 -32.83 -9.55
CA ARG A 125 3.16 -33.57 -8.30
C ARG A 125 2.43 -34.89 -8.50
N THR A 126 1.37 -34.88 -9.32
CA THR A 126 0.57 -36.07 -9.62
C THR A 126 1.35 -37.10 -10.46
N MET A 127 2.18 -36.64 -11.39
CA MET A 127 3.01 -37.52 -12.25
C MET A 127 4.31 -37.98 -11.58
N GLY A 128 4.69 -37.39 -10.45
CA GLY A 128 5.92 -37.75 -9.72
C GLY A 128 7.21 -37.24 -10.36
N TYR A 129 7.16 -36.18 -11.18
CA TYR A 129 8.34 -35.62 -11.86
C TYR A 129 9.18 -34.72 -10.94
N ASN A 130 9.96 -35.35 -10.07
CA ASN A 130 10.75 -34.67 -9.02
C ASN A 130 11.75 -33.63 -9.53
N SER A 131 12.33 -33.81 -10.72
CA SER A 131 13.26 -32.83 -11.31
C SER A 131 12.54 -31.57 -11.78
N THR A 132 11.40 -31.71 -12.46
CA THR A 132 10.55 -30.60 -12.90
C THR A 132 9.97 -29.84 -11.71
N LEU A 133 9.62 -30.54 -10.63
CA LEU A 133 9.11 -29.92 -9.40
C LEU A 133 10.10 -28.90 -8.84
N LYS A 134 11.40 -29.25 -8.76
CA LYS A 134 12.44 -28.34 -8.27
C LYS A 134 12.59 -27.09 -9.14
N ILE A 135 12.39 -27.22 -10.46
CA ILE A 135 12.44 -26.08 -11.38
C ILE A 135 11.26 -25.14 -11.13
N LEU A 136 10.05 -25.69 -10.99
CA LEU A 136 8.85 -24.91 -10.67
C LEU A 136 8.94 -24.24 -9.29
N GLU A 137 9.51 -24.91 -8.29
CA GLU A 137 9.74 -24.30 -6.97
C GLU A 137 10.66 -23.08 -7.06
N ARG A 138 11.71 -23.13 -7.89
CA ARG A 138 12.57 -21.97 -8.17
C ARG A 138 11.81 -20.88 -8.94
N ASP A 139 10.97 -21.25 -9.91
CA ASP A 139 10.19 -20.27 -10.69
C ASP A 139 9.15 -19.52 -9.85
N PHE A 140 8.81 -19.99 -8.64
CA PHE A 140 7.98 -19.24 -7.70
C PHE A 140 8.57 -17.88 -7.33
N GLU A 141 9.91 -17.78 -7.26
CA GLU A 141 10.60 -16.51 -6.97
C GLU A 141 10.30 -15.44 -8.04
N LYS A 142 10.14 -15.85 -9.30
CA LYS A 142 9.75 -14.95 -10.41
C LYS A 142 8.35 -14.38 -10.18
N LEU A 143 7.39 -15.23 -9.81
CA LEU A 143 6.03 -14.79 -9.46
C LEU A 143 6.04 -13.86 -8.25
N GLN A 144 6.87 -14.13 -7.25
CA GLN A 144 7.01 -13.26 -6.08
C GLN A 144 7.55 -11.87 -6.46
N ARG A 145 8.60 -11.80 -7.30
CA ARG A 145 9.10 -10.51 -7.80
C ARG A 145 8.04 -9.77 -8.61
N ALA A 146 7.32 -10.46 -9.49
CA ALA A 146 6.26 -9.84 -10.27
C ALA A 146 5.13 -9.27 -9.40
N ARG A 147 4.70 -9.99 -8.36
CA ARG A 147 3.75 -9.48 -7.34
C ARG A 147 4.26 -8.23 -6.64
N GLN A 148 5.53 -8.24 -6.23
CA GLN A 148 6.15 -7.12 -5.53
C GLN A 148 6.26 -5.88 -6.43
N SER A 149 6.68 -6.05 -7.68
CA SER A 149 6.75 -4.95 -8.65
C SER A 149 5.38 -4.34 -8.95
N LEU A 150 4.36 -5.18 -9.21
CA LEU A 150 2.99 -4.70 -9.43
C LEU A 150 2.44 -4.01 -8.19
N GLY A 151 2.64 -4.60 -7.00
CA GLY A 151 2.20 -4.03 -5.73
C GLY A 151 2.87 -2.69 -5.40
N LEU A 152 4.17 -2.58 -5.66
CA LEU A 152 4.91 -1.32 -5.53
C LEU A 152 4.37 -0.24 -6.48
N PHE A 153 3.99 -0.62 -7.71
CA PHE A 153 3.42 0.33 -8.66
C PHE A 153 2.02 0.83 -8.27
N GLN A 154 1.33 0.16 -7.35
CA GLN A 154 0.07 0.66 -6.78
C GLN A 154 0.27 1.82 -5.79
N HIS A 155 1.52 2.19 -5.47
CA HIS A 155 1.83 3.38 -4.69
C HIS A 155 1.14 4.62 -5.29
N HIS A 156 0.66 5.51 -4.43
CA HIS A 156 -0.15 6.67 -4.84
C HIS A 156 0.64 7.76 -5.59
N ASP A 157 1.96 7.63 -5.73
CA ASP A 157 2.77 8.42 -6.67
C ASP A 157 3.29 7.64 -7.89
N ALA A 158 3.00 6.35 -7.96
CA ALA A 158 3.45 5.46 -9.03
C ALA A 158 2.37 5.36 -10.11
N ILE A 159 1.31 4.57 -9.91
CA ILE A 159 0.19 4.41 -10.85
C ILE A 159 -0.48 5.75 -11.20
N THR A 160 -0.49 6.72 -10.30
CA THR A 160 -1.02 8.07 -10.53
C THR A 160 -0.15 8.89 -11.49
N GLY A 161 1.13 8.55 -11.63
CA GLY A 161 2.09 9.22 -12.49
C GLY A 161 2.66 10.52 -11.92
N THR A 162 2.52 10.77 -10.62
CA THR A 162 2.93 12.02 -9.94
C THR A 162 4.38 12.00 -9.45
N SER A 163 5.09 10.86 -9.53
CA SER A 163 6.52 10.83 -9.21
C SER A 163 7.40 11.58 -10.23
N LYS A 164 8.63 11.92 -9.80
CA LYS A 164 9.68 12.46 -10.67
C LYS A 164 9.99 11.50 -11.82
N ALA A 165 10.47 12.05 -12.95
CA ALA A 165 10.69 11.27 -14.18
C ALA A 165 11.62 10.05 -14.00
N PHE A 166 12.70 10.18 -13.24
CA PHE A 166 13.63 9.07 -12.99
C PHE A 166 13.03 7.98 -12.08
N VAL A 167 12.16 8.35 -11.14
CA VAL A 167 11.42 7.39 -10.30
C VAL A 167 10.41 6.62 -11.16
N MET A 168 9.71 7.31 -12.06
CA MET A 168 8.82 6.64 -13.03
C MET A 168 9.57 5.70 -13.97
N HIS A 169 10.83 6.02 -14.31
CA HIS A 169 11.66 5.12 -15.09
C HIS A 169 12.06 3.86 -14.29
N ASP A 170 12.41 3.99 -13.01
CA ASP A 170 12.67 2.85 -12.13
C ASP A 170 11.43 1.94 -11.99
N TYR A 171 10.23 2.51 -11.80
CA TYR A 171 8.99 1.72 -11.82
C TYR A 171 8.78 0.98 -13.14
N ALA A 172 9.06 1.63 -14.27
CA ALA A 172 8.93 1.01 -15.59
C ALA A 172 9.86 -0.20 -15.76
N LEU A 173 11.12 -0.09 -15.32
CA LEU A 173 12.08 -1.19 -15.38
C LEU A 173 11.60 -2.37 -14.53
N LYS A 174 11.13 -2.12 -13.31
CA LYS A 174 10.60 -3.18 -12.42
C LYS A 174 9.37 -3.88 -12.99
N MET A 175 8.45 -3.13 -13.61
CA MET A 175 7.28 -3.71 -14.27
C MET A 175 7.66 -4.52 -15.51
N PHE A 176 8.63 -4.03 -16.29
CA PHE A 176 9.11 -4.73 -17.48
C PHE A 176 9.81 -6.06 -17.13
N GLU A 177 10.70 -6.05 -16.13
CA GLU A 177 11.33 -7.26 -15.61
C GLU A 177 10.29 -8.26 -15.07
N ALA A 178 9.29 -7.77 -14.34
CA ALA A 178 8.18 -8.58 -13.86
C ALA A 178 7.37 -9.22 -14.99
N LEU A 179 7.14 -8.49 -16.09
CA LEU A 179 6.44 -9.01 -17.26
C LEU A 179 7.23 -10.15 -17.93
N GLN A 180 8.56 -9.99 -18.07
CA GLN A 180 9.43 -11.03 -18.59
C GLN A 180 9.46 -12.27 -17.69
N ASP A 181 9.49 -12.06 -16.38
CA ASP A 181 9.39 -13.13 -15.38
C ASP A 181 8.06 -13.90 -15.53
N CYS A 182 6.93 -13.21 -15.67
CA CYS A 182 5.62 -13.83 -15.93
C CYS A 182 5.61 -14.67 -17.21
N ILE A 183 6.05 -14.10 -18.34
CA ILE A 183 6.10 -14.79 -19.64
C ILE A 183 6.99 -16.04 -19.56
N SER A 184 8.12 -15.96 -18.86
CA SER A 184 9.00 -17.11 -18.64
C SER A 184 8.29 -18.24 -17.86
N VAL A 185 7.60 -17.90 -16.77
CA VAL A 185 6.86 -18.88 -15.97
C VAL A 185 5.74 -19.53 -16.78
N GLN A 186 5.00 -18.74 -17.55
CA GLN A 186 3.95 -19.23 -18.43
C GLN A 186 4.49 -20.23 -19.46
N GLY A 187 5.64 -19.93 -20.09
CA GLY A 187 6.28 -20.81 -21.06
C GLY A 187 6.61 -22.19 -20.48
N TYR A 188 7.26 -22.23 -19.31
CA TYR A 188 7.57 -23.51 -18.64
C TYR A 188 6.33 -24.23 -18.13
N ALA A 189 5.34 -23.49 -17.61
CA ALA A 189 4.09 -24.06 -17.17
C ALA A 189 3.33 -24.72 -18.33
N LEU A 190 3.23 -24.04 -19.47
CA LEU A 190 2.60 -24.56 -20.70
C LEU A 190 3.32 -25.79 -21.23
N GLN A 191 4.66 -25.77 -21.31
CA GLN A 191 5.44 -26.93 -21.72
C GLN A 191 5.08 -28.14 -20.85
N THR A 192 5.05 -27.95 -19.53
CA THR A 192 4.72 -29.01 -18.56
C THR A 192 3.29 -29.52 -18.67
N LEU A 193 2.34 -28.65 -19.02
CA LEU A 193 0.92 -29.00 -19.15
C LEU A 193 0.64 -29.76 -20.47
N LEU A 194 1.43 -29.50 -21.51
CA LEU A 194 1.24 -30.07 -22.84
C LEU A 194 2.07 -31.34 -23.10
N THR A 195 3.05 -31.65 -22.25
CA THR A 195 3.82 -32.91 -22.25
C THR A 195 3.41 -33.81 -21.10
#